data_AF-A0A4S2RDX8-F1
#
_entry.id   AF-A0A4S2RDX8-F1
#
_cell.length_a   1.000
_cell.length_b   1.000
_cell.length_c   1.000
_cell.angle_alpha   90.00
_cell.angle_beta   90.00
_cell.angle_gamma   90.00
#
_symmetry.space_group_name_H-M   'P 1'
#
loop_
_entity.id
_entity.type
_entity.pdbx_description
1 polymer ?
#
loop_
_entity_poly.entity_id
_entity_poly.type
_entity_poly.pdbx_seq_one_letter_code
_entity_poly.pdbx_strand_id
1 'polypeptide(L)'
;MKTERFEDRLLHALKEHVAQNAHRAGTAEVVRTRSAGGRWARRVPLTLAAGAAAAALAGTLGLGQSAPSAPGSSTRVTNAAYTLEKDKATGRVRLVIVDPSGEIDVETMQRNLAAMGVRARVLLGEPDCANPSRSKPGAKLPFHLGGPQDGEPTLVVAPSLIPAGHTLVIGLAVRRHSLEKIAAGMTRGDGSDCVPAPAATGS
;
A
#
# COMPACT_ATOMS: atom_id res chain seq x y z
N MET A 1 26.66 -25.39 -27.39
CA MET A 1 25.79 -24.20 -27.27
C MET A 1 26.42 -23.28 -26.23
N LYS A 2 26.77 -22.04 -26.58
CA LYS A 2 27.61 -21.14 -25.76
C LYS A 2 26.74 -20.21 -24.93
N THR A 3 26.60 -20.50 -23.64
CA THR A 3 25.82 -19.71 -22.65
C THR A 3 26.53 -18.44 -22.18
N GLU A 4 27.86 -18.36 -22.34
CA GLU A 4 28.67 -17.23 -21.87
C GLU A 4 28.29 -15.88 -22.49
N ARG A 5 27.76 -15.87 -23.72
CA ARG A 5 27.38 -14.62 -24.41
C ARG A 5 26.12 -13.96 -23.85
N PHE A 6 25.33 -14.65 -23.05
CA PHE A 6 24.07 -14.10 -22.52
C PHE A 6 24.30 -13.32 -21.22
N GLU A 7 25.16 -13.84 -20.33
CA GLU A 7 25.48 -13.19 -19.07
C GLU A 7 26.23 -11.86 -19.30
N ASP A 8 27.16 -11.83 -20.25
CA ASP A 8 27.86 -10.60 -20.63
C ASP A 8 26.90 -9.53 -21.17
N ARG A 9 25.86 -9.94 -21.91
CA ARG A 9 24.83 -9.01 -22.43
C ARG A 9 23.94 -8.46 -21.32
N LEU A 10 23.60 -9.28 -20.33
CA LEU A 10 22.82 -8.85 -19.17
C LEU A 10 23.60 -7.88 -18.29
N LEU A 11 24.86 -8.19 -17.99
CA LEU A 11 25.71 -7.30 -17.19
C LEU A 11 25.96 -5.98 -17.89
N HIS A 12 26.17 -6.00 -19.21
CA HIS A 12 26.32 -4.77 -19.99
C HIS A 12 25.05 -3.93 -19.97
N ALA A 13 23.88 -4.53 -20.22
CA ALA A 13 22.60 -3.83 -20.23
C ALA A 13 22.27 -3.22 -18.86
N LEU A 14 22.57 -3.93 -17.77
CA LEU A 14 22.29 -3.46 -16.42
C LEU A 14 23.20 -2.29 -16.02
N LYS A 15 24.48 -2.36 -16.37
CA LYS A 15 25.45 -1.28 -16.14
C LYS A 15 25.06 0.00 -16.91
N GLU A 16 24.63 -0.16 -18.15
CA GLU A 16 24.18 0.94 -19.00
C GLU A 16 22.92 1.60 -18.45
N HIS A 17 21.96 0.81 -17.95
CA HIS A 17 20.73 1.31 -17.33
C HIS A 17 21.00 2.09 -16.03
N VAL A 18 21.94 1.63 -15.20
CA VAL A 18 22.32 2.33 -13.94
C VAL A 18 22.99 3.66 -14.24
N ALA A 19 23.92 3.71 -15.21
CA ALA A 19 24.56 4.95 -15.60
C ALA A 19 23.56 5.97 -16.17
N GLN A 20 22.59 5.51 -16.97
CA GLN A 20 21.57 6.36 -17.56
C GLN A 20 20.60 6.95 -16.51
N ASN A 21 20.30 6.21 -15.44
CA ASN A 21 19.54 6.72 -14.30
C ASN A 21 20.32 7.74 -13.47
N ALA A 22 21.63 7.54 -13.28
CA ALA A 22 22.47 8.49 -12.55
C ALA A 22 22.55 9.86 -13.26
N HIS A 23 22.60 9.90 -14.59
CA HIS A 23 22.58 11.15 -15.35
C HIS A 23 21.23 11.86 -15.31
N ARG A 24 20.12 11.14 -15.13
CA ARG A 24 18.76 11.71 -15.07
C ARG A 24 18.45 12.38 -13.73
N ALA A 25 19.17 12.04 -12.67
CA ALA A 25 19.03 12.64 -11.34
C ALA A 25 19.70 14.02 -11.21
N GLY A 26 20.56 14.41 -12.17
CA GLY A 26 21.39 15.63 -12.08
C GLY A 26 20.75 16.93 -12.60
N THR A 27 19.55 16.89 -13.18
CA THR A 27 18.94 18.06 -13.86
C THR A 27 17.53 18.37 -13.38
N ALA A 28 17.28 18.28 -12.07
CA ALA A 28 16.09 18.89 -11.47
C ALA A 28 16.38 20.35 -11.14
N GLU A 29 16.18 21.19 -12.15
CA GLU A 29 16.25 22.64 -12.11
C GLU A 29 15.37 23.22 -11.00
N VAL A 30 15.97 24.07 -10.16
CA VAL A 30 15.33 24.73 -9.03
C VAL A 30 14.36 25.81 -9.54
N VAL A 31 13.09 25.45 -9.68
CA VAL A 31 12.01 26.41 -9.94
C VAL A 31 11.71 27.19 -8.66
N ARG A 32 12.19 28.43 -8.61
CA ARG A 32 11.84 29.42 -7.59
C ARG A 32 10.39 29.87 -7.76
N THR A 33 9.51 29.54 -6.82
CA THR A 33 8.22 30.22 -6.67
C THR A 33 8.34 31.35 -5.64
N ARG A 34 8.17 32.60 -6.12
CA ARG A 34 8.09 33.82 -5.31
C ARG A 34 6.79 33.80 -4.50
N SER A 35 6.91 33.90 -3.18
CA SER A 35 5.80 34.26 -2.29
C SER A 35 5.74 35.79 -2.14
N ALA A 36 4.68 36.40 -2.67
CA ALA A 36 4.19 37.73 -2.27
C ALA A 36 3.13 37.47 -1.18
N GLY A 37 3.16 38.06 0.00
CA GLY A 37 3.22 39.47 0.33
C GLY A 37 2.12 39.72 1.38
N GLY A 38 2.49 40.03 2.62
CA GLY A 38 1.53 40.23 3.72
C GLY A 38 2.21 40.77 4.97
N ARG A 39 2.33 42.10 5.02
CA ARG A 39 3.03 42.94 6.00
C ARG A 39 2.34 42.94 7.36
N TRP A 40 3.06 42.72 8.47
CA TRP A 40 2.96 43.38 9.79
C TRP A 40 4.24 43.02 10.59
N ALA A 41 5.36 43.71 10.41
CA ALA A 41 5.84 44.83 11.23
C ALA A 41 6.11 44.52 12.72
N ARG A 42 7.38 44.24 13.09
CA ARG A 42 8.27 45.11 13.92
C ARG A 42 9.39 44.34 14.65
N ARG A 43 10.63 44.85 14.46
CA ARG A 43 11.80 44.89 15.39
C ARG A 43 12.80 43.70 15.46
N VAL A 44 13.91 43.81 14.68
CA VAL A 44 15.36 43.93 15.02
C VAL A 44 15.90 43.11 16.23
N PRO A 45 17.13 42.48 16.25
CA PRO A 45 18.39 42.82 15.53
C PRO A 45 19.19 41.69 14.84
N LEU A 46 20.18 42.14 14.05
CA LEU A 46 21.33 41.40 13.53
C LEU A 46 22.10 40.62 14.61
N THR A 47 22.42 39.36 14.33
CA THR A 47 23.65 38.72 14.81
C THR A 47 24.27 37.88 13.69
N LEU A 48 25.52 38.23 13.34
CA LEU A 48 26.43 37.44 12.53
C LEU A 48 27.00 36.34 13.44
N ALA A 49 26.75 35.07 13.12
CA ALA A 49 27.47 33.96 13.71
C ALA A 49 27.76 32.93 12.61
N ALA A 50 29.00 32.97 12.13
CA ALA A 50 29.62 31.84 11.47
C ALA A 50 29.88 30.78 12.55
N GLY A 51 29.32 29.59 12.38
CA GLY A 51 29.46 28.48 13.32
C GLY A 51 29.06 27.19 12.65
N ALA A 52 30.04 26.47 12.15
CA ALA A 52 29.89 25.09 11.73
C ALA A 52 29.62 24.21 12.95
N ALA A 53 28.56 23.40 12.91
CA ALA A 53 28.52 22.07 13.52
C ALA A 53 27.19 21.36 13.23
N ALA A 54 27.32 20.15 12.67
CA ALA A 54 26.49 18.97 12.89
C ALA A 54 24.98 19.17 13.11
N ALA A 55 24.18 18.95 12.06
CA ALA A 55 22.78 18.60 12.21
C ALA A 55 22.59 17.14 11.79
N ALA A 56 22.17 16.34 12.77
CA ALA A 56 21.80 14.95 12.63
C ALA A 56 20.80 14.74 11.49
N LEU A 57 21.10 13.82 10.57
CA LEU A 57 20.05 13.18 9.80
C LEU A 57 19.41 12.14 10.70
N ALA A 58 18.41 12.59 11.44
CA ALA A 58 17.36 11.73 11.95
C ALA A 58 16.82 10.92 10.75
N GLY A 59 17.14 9.64 10.72
CA GLY A 59 16.55 8.69 9.80
C GLY A 59 15.08 8.51 10.16
N THR A 60 14.21 9.33 9.59
CA THR A 60 12.82 8.96 9.38
C THR A 60 12.78 8.00 8.19
N LEU A 61 13.10 6.73 8.46
CA LEU A 61 12.59 5.62 7.67
C LEU A 61 11.06 5.63 7.80
N GLY A 62 10.35 5.60 6.68
CA GLY A 62 8.91 5.39 6.65
C GLY A 62 8.09 6.58 6.20
N LEU A 63 8.31 7.04 4.97
CA LEU A 63 7.28 7.76 4.23
C LEU A 63 7.09 7.06 2.90
N GLY A 64 6.00 6.29 2.81
CA GLY A 64 5.54 5.64 1.60
C GLY A 64 5.59 6.62 0.44
N GLN A 65 6.45 6.31 -0.52
CA GLN A 65 6.74 7.19 -1.64
C GLN A 65 5.55 7.14 -2.60
N SER A 66 4.65 8.12 -2.47
CA SER A 66 3.58 8.33 -3.44
C SER A 66 4.20 8.85 -4.74
N ALA A 67 4.44 7.96 -5.70
CA ALA A 67 4.94 8.34 -7.01
C ALA A 67 3.90 9.18 -7.78
N PRO A 68 4.30 10.26 -8.48
CA PRO A 68 3.38 11.11 -9.21
C PRO A 68 2.79 10.36 -10.41
N SER A 69 1.46 10.33 -10.47
CA SER A 69 0.71 9.59 -11.48
C SER A 69 0.40 10.47 -12.71
N ALA A 70 0.63 9.92 -13.91
CA ALA A 70 0.31 10.52 -15.21
C ALA A 70 -1.21 10.69 -15.44
N PRO A 71 -1.66 11.51 -16.42
CA PRO A 71 -3.08 11.87 -16.59
C PRO A 71 -3.90 10.64 -17.03
N GLY A 72 -4.94 10.31 -16.25
CA GLY A 72 -5.66 9.01 -16.27
C GLY A 72 -5.50 8.21 -14.97
N SER A 73 -4.46 8.55 -14.21
CA SER A 73 -4.07 8.16 -12.84
C SER A 73 -5.11 7.36 -12.05
N SER A 74 -5.03 6.03 -12.03
CA SER A 74 -5.52 5.29 -10.87
C SER A 74 -4.78 5.79 -9.63
N THR A 75 -5.46 5.85 -8.48
CA THR A 75 -4.76 6.13 -7.22
C THR A 75 -4.13 4.83 -6.76
N ARG A 76 -2.80 4.74 -6.80
CA ARG A 76 -2.06 3.55 -6.41
C ARG A 76 -1.20 3.83 -5.18
N VAL A 77 -1.25 2.92 -4.23
CA VAL A 77 -0.36 2.88 -3.06
C VAL A 77 0.35 1.54 -3.10
N THR A 78 1.68 1.56 -3.14
CA THR A 78 2.52 0.36 -3.14
C THR A 78 3.41 0.38 -1.92
N ASN A 79 3.47 -0.77 -1.24
CA ASN A 79 4.40 -1.03 -0.15
C ASN A 79 5.05 -2.41 -0.39
N ALA A 80 6.03 -2.79 0.43
CA ALA A 80 6.74 -4.07 0.33
C ALA A 80 5.77 -5.27 0.38
N ALA A 81 4.79 -5.24 1.28
CA ALA A 81 3.86 -6.33 1.49
C ALA A 81 2.66 -6.35 0.52
N TYR A 82 2.24 -5.21 -0.03
CA TYR A 82 0.99 -5.13 -0.78
C TYR A 82 0.91 -3.92 -1.72
N THR A 83 -0.01 -4.02 -2.69
CA THR A 83 -0.43 -2.93 -3.55
C THR A 83 -1.93 -2.69 -3.41
N LEU A 84 -2.31 -1.43 -3.26
CA LEU A 84 -3.68 -0.94 -3.35
C LEU A 84 -3.84 -0.08 -4.60
N GLU A 85 -4.88 -0.32 -5.38
CA GLU A 85 -5.19 0.46 -6.57
C GLU A 85 -6.68 0.80 -6.62
N LYS A 86 -6.99 2.09 -6.73
CA LYS A 86 -8.35 2.59 -6.96
C LYS A 86 -8.56 2.86 -8.45
N ASP A 87 -9.45 2.09 -9.03
CA ASP A 87 -9.95 2.30 -10.39
C ASP A 87 -10.86 3.54 -10.42
N LYS A 88 -10.50 4.54 -11.23
CA LYS A 88 -11.25 5.80 -11.29
C LYS A 88 -12.60 5.67 -12.00
N ALA A 89 -12.75 4.74 -12.93
CA ALA A 89 -13.97 4.60 -13.73
C ALA A 89 -15.08 3.93 -12.93
N THR A 90 -14.73 2.90 -12.15
CA THR A 90 -15.66 2.07 -11.38
C THR A 90 -15.68 2.42 -9.90
N GLY A 91 -14.68 3.16 -9.41
CA GLY A 91 -14.49 3.45 -7.99
C GLY A 91 -14.06 2.25 -7.15
N ARG A 92 -13.78 1.10 -7.79
CA ARG A 92 -13.37 -0.13 -7.10
C ARG A 92 -11.94 -0.01 -6.60
N VAL A 93 -11.68 -0.61 -5.45
CA VAL A 93 -10.36 -0.68 -4.83
C VAL A 93 -9.87 -2.12 -4.89
N ARG A 94 -8.72 -2.33 -5.51
CA ARG A 94 -8.05 -3.61 -5.61
C ARG A 94 -6.89 -3.67 -4.61
N LEU A 95 -6.87 -4.71 -3.79
CA LEU A 95 -5.77 -5.07 -2.91
C LEU A 95 -5.09 -6.33 -3.46
N VAL A 96 -3.77 -6.31 -3.53
CA VAL A 96 -2.91 -7.43 -3.94
C VAL A 96 -1.82 -7.58 -2.89
N ILE A 97 -1.61 -8.79 -2.36
CA ILE A 97 -0.52 -9.06 -1.42
C ILE A 97 0.68 -9.53 -2.24
N VAL A 98 1.76 -8.74 -2.21
CA VAL A 98 2.95 -8.92 -3.07
C VAL A 98 4.02 -9.74 -2.38
N ASP A 99 4.33 -9.40 -1.13
CA ASP A 99 5.22 -10.19 -0.30
C ASP A 99 4.44 -10.80 0.87
N PRO A 100 3.92 -12.03 0.70
CA PRO A 100 3.21 -12.71 1.77
C PRO A 100 4.15 -13.08 2.93
N SER A 101 5.48 -13.13 2.72
CA SER A 101 6.45 -13.51 3.76
C SER A 101 6.91 -12.34 4.63
N GLY A 102 6.67 -11.11 4.17
CA GLY A 102 6.99 -9.89 4.89
C GLY A 102 6.05 -9.60 6.05
N GLU A 103 6.50 -8.73 6.96
CA GLU A 103 5.65 -8.18 8.00
C GLU A 103 4.61 -7.23 7.38
N ILE A 104 3.33 -7.53 7.60
CA ILE A 104 2.22 -6.70 7.10
C ILE A 104 1.84 -5.70 8.18
N ASP A 105 2.14 -4.43 7.95
CA ASP A 105 1.64 -3.33 8.78
C ASP A 105 0.14 -3.14 8.55
N VAL A 106 -0.64 -3.79 9.41
CA VAL A 106 -2.11 -3.80 9.42
C VAL A 106 -2.67 -2.38 9.58
N GLU A 107 -2.11 -1.56 10.47
CA GLU A 107 -2.60 -0.21 10.72
C GLU A 107 -2.43 0.68 9.50
N THR A 108 -1.25 0.62 8.87
CA THR A 108 -0.97 1.35 7.63
C THR A 108 -1.87 0.87 6.50
N MET A 109 -2.13 -0.45 6.38
CA MET A 109 -3.09 -0.97 5.41
C MET A 109 -4.51 -0.44 5.63
N GLN A 110 -4.99 -0.44 6.87
CA GLN A 110 -6.30 0.11 7.22
C GLN A 110 -6.40 1.60 6.87
N ARG A 111 -5.39 2.40 7.21
CA ARG A 111 -5.33 3.83 6.85
C ARG A 111 -5.36 4.04 5.34
N ASN A 112 -4.61 3.26 4.58
CA ASN A 112 -4.56 3.36 3.12
C ASN A 112 -5.90 2.98 2.47
N LEU A 113 -6.57 1.94 2.98
CA LEU A 113 -7.92 1.56 2.56
C LEU A 113 -8.94 2.68 2.85
N ALA A 114 -8.88 3.26 4.06
CA ALA A 114 -9.73 4.37 4.45
C ALA A 114 -9.51 5.61 3.55
N ALA A 115 -8.26 5.93 3.21
CA ALA A 115 -7.92 7.00 2.28
C ALA A 115 -8.50 6.78 0.87
N MET A 116 -8.70 5.52 0.46
CA MET A 116 -9.36 5.16 -0.79
C MET A 116 -10.90 5.11 -0.69
N GLY A 117 -11.46 5.35 0.49
CA GLY A 117 -12.90 5.34 0.78
C GLY A 117 -13.46 3.99 1.21
N VAL A 118 -12.59 3.01 1.49
CA VAL A 118 -12.99 1.70 2.01
C VAL A 118 -12.98 1.74 3.54
N ARG A 119 -14.15 1.65 4.16
CA ARG A 119 -14.26 1.41 5.61
C ARG A 119 -14.01 -0.06 5.88
N ALA A 120 -12.75 -0.39 6.19
CA ALA A 120 -12.34 -1.74 6.50
C ALA A 120 -11.58 -1.84 7.83
N ARG A 121 -11.78 -2.95 8.53
CA ARG A 121 -10.87 -3.47 9.54
C ARG A 121 -10.08 -4.61 8.94
N VAL A 122 -8.76 -4.49 9.03
CA VAL A 122 -7.82 -5.56 8.68
C VAL A 122 -7.39 -6.23 9.97
N LEU A 123 -7.46 -7.55 10.03
CA LEU A 123 -7.11 -8.36 11.19
C LEU A 123 -6.21 -9.51 10.74
N LEU A 124 -5.22 -9.85 11.56
CA LEU A 124 -4.52 -11.12 11.41
C LEU A 124 -5.46 -12.21 11.93
N GLY A 125 -5.73 -13.23 11.11
CA GLY A 125 -6.69 -14.27 11.46
C GLY A 125 -6.20 -15.06 12.67
N GLU A 126 -7.01 -15.15 13.72
CA GLU A 126 -6.72 -16.02 14.86
C GLU A 126 -7.36 -17.38 14.63
N PRO A 127 -6.68 -18.48 14.99
CA PRO A 127 -7.22 -19.83 14.83
C PRO A 127 -8.46 -20.09 15.69
N ASP A 128 -8.60 -19.37 16.80
CA ASP A 128 -9.65 -19.60 17.80
C ASP A 128 -10.91 -18.74 17.57
N CYS A 129 -10.91 -17.87 16.55
CA CYS A 129 -12.09 -17.07 16.25
C CYS A 129 -13.22 -17.95 15.71
N ALA A 130 -14.39 -17.87 16.35
CA ALA A 130 -15.61 -18.47 15.82
C ALA A 130 -15.92 -17.90 14.42
N ASN A 131 -16.16 -18.78 13.44
CA ASN A 131 -16.51 -18.37 12.09
C ASN A 131 -17.81 -17.54 12.11
N PRO A 132 -17.80 -16.23 11.78
CA PRO A 132 -19.03 -15.49 11.63
C PRO A 132 -19.78 -16.10 10.44
N SER A 133 -21.05 -16.40 10.69
CA SER A 133 -22.00 -17.08 9.82
C SER A 133 -21.81 -16.78 8.33
N ARG A 134 -21.80 -17.84 7.51
CA ARG A 134 -21.76 -17.73 6.04
C ARG A 134 -22.82 -16.76 5.53
N SER A 135 -22.39 -15.78 4.76
CA SER A 135 -23.28 -14.93 3.96
C SER A 135 -24.24 -15.79 3.13
N LYS A 136 -25.51 -15.39 3.07
CA LYS A 136 -26.52 -16.11 2.26
C LYS A 136 -26.07 -16.18 0.79
N PRO A 137 -26.16 -17.35 0.14
CA PRO A 137 -25.90 -17.48 -1.29
C PRO A 137 -26.80 -16.51 -2.08
N GLY A 138 -26.22 -15.76 -3.02
CA GLY A 138 -26.96 -14.86 -3.92
C GLY A 138 -27.00 -13.38 -3.52
N ALA A 139 -26.51 -13.00 -2.33
CA ALA A 139 -26.32 -11.58 -2.02
C ALA A 139 -25.15 -11.01 -2.83
N LYS A 140 -25.37 -9.89 -3.53
CA LYS A 140 -24.30 -9.15 -4.21
C LYS A 140 -23.37 -8.56 -3.15
N LEU A 141 -22.23 -9.22 -2.93
CA LEU A 141 -21.25 -8.77 -1.96
C LEU A 141 -20.56 -7.50 -2.47
N PRO A 142 -20.19 -6.57 -1.56
CA PRO A 142 -19.41 -5.40 -1.93
C PRO A 142 -17.94 -5.74 -2.25
N PHE A 143 -17.56 -7.00 -2.23
CA PHE A 143 -16.22 -7.46 -2.53
C PHE A 143 -16.23 -8.79 -3.27
N HIS A 144 -15.12 -9.05 -3.95
CA HIS A 144 -14.82 -10.30 -4.61
C HIS A 144 -13.38 -10.69 -4.30
N LEU A 145 -13.18 -11.90 -3.79
CA LEU A 145 -11.87 -12.52 -3.73
C LEU A 145 -11.56 -13.02 -5.14
N GLY A 146 -10.56 -12.42 -5.78
CA GLY A 146 -10.08 -12.88 -7.07
C GLY A 146 -9.30 -14.18 -6.90
N GLY A 147 -9.27 -14.97 -7.98
CA GLY A 147 -8.21 -15.97 -8.12
C GLY A 147 -6.84 -15.28 -8.09
N PRO A 148 -5.78 -15.99 -7.71
CA PRO A 148 -4.45 -15.40 -7.66
C PRO A 148 -4.09 -14.79 -9.02
N GLN A 149 -3.85 -13.49 -9.05
CA GLN A 149 -3.33 -12.84 -10.26
C GLN A 149 -1.80 -12.94 -10.14
N ASP A 150 -1.15 -13.62 -11.08
CA ASP A 150 0.28 -13.93 -11.00
C ASP A 150 0.71 -14.74 -9.76
N GLY A 151 -0.22 -15.52 -9.18
CA GLY A 151 0.03 -16.27 -7.95
C GLY A 151 -0.32 -15.51 -6.67
N GLU A 152 -0.64 -14.21 -6.76
CA GLU A 152 -0.85 -13.35 -5.60
C GLU A 152 -2.33 -13.22 -5.22
N PRO A 153 -2.68 -13.43 -3.94
CA PRO A 153 -4.06 -13.34 -3.50
C PRO A 153 -4.57 -11.90 -3.65
N THR A 154 -5.70 -11.76 -4.34
CA THR A 154 -6.29 -10.47 -4.72
C THR A 154 -7.68 -10.30 -4.10
N LEU A 155 -7.95 -9.13 -3.54
CA LEU A 155 -9.27 -8.71 -3.06
C LEU A 155 -9.72 -7.45 -3.81
N VAL A 156 -10.88 -7.49 -4.44
CA VAL A 156 -11.49 -6.31 -5.09
C VAL A 156 -12.71 -5.88 -4.31
N VAL A 157 -12.75 -4.63 -3.91
CA VAL A 157 -13.83 -4.02 -3.11
C VAL A 157 -14.51 -2.92 -3.93
N ALA A 158 -15.84 -2.87 -3.87
CA ALA A 158 -16.65 -1.77 -4.37
C ALA A 158 -17.16 -0.96 -3.17
N PRO A 159 -16.49 0.15 -2.81
CA PRO A 159 -16.83 0.90 -1.60
C PRO A 159 -18.27 1.42 -1.59
N SER A 160 -18.80 1.75 -2.77
CA SER A 160 -20.18 2.23 -2.95
C SER A 160 -21.26 1.19 -2.63
N LEU A 161 -20.90 -0.09 -2.56
CA LEU A 161 -21.81 -1.18 -2.20
C LEU A 161 -21.75 -1.53 -0.70
N ILE A 162 -20.85 -0.91 0.07
CA ILE A 162 -20.76 -1.10 1.52
C ILE A 162 -21.90 -0.32 2.17
N PRO A 163 -22.88 -0.99 2.81
CA PRO A 163 -24.00 -0.28 3.42
C PRO A 163 -23.54 0.63 4.56
N ALA A 164 -24.28 1.72 4.80
CA ALA A 164 -24.03 2.55 5.96
C ALA A 164 -24.12 1.74 7.26
N GLY A 165 -23.24 2.05 8.22
CA GLY A 165 -23.14 1.31 9.48
C GLY A 165 -22.61 -0.11 9.35
N HIS A 166 -22.05 -0.49 8.19
CA HIS A 166 -21.32 -1.74 8.04
C HIS A 166 -19.85 -1.48 7.74
N THR A 167 -19.01 -2.41 8.18
CA THR A 167 -17.56 -2.38 8.02
C THR A 167 -17.13 -3.65 7.31
N LEU A 168 -16.26 -3.50 6.30
CA LEU A 168 -15.59 -4.63 5.67
C LEU A 168 -14.54 -5.17 6.64
N VAL A 169 -14.54 -6.48 6.88
CA VAL A 169 -13.51 -7.12 7.69
C VAL A 169 -12.66 -7.98 6.78
N ILE A 170 -11.35 -7.74 6.80
CA ILE A 170 -10.35 -8.46 6.00
C ILE A 170 -9.49 -9.26 6.96
N GLY A 171 -9.58 -10.59 6.90
CA GLY A 171 -8.73 -11.50 7.65
C GLY A 171 -7.52 -11.93 6.82
N LEU A 172 -6.33 -11.79 7.38
CA LEU A 172 -5.08 -12.23 6.77
C LEU A 172 -4.59 -13.48 7.51
N ALA A 173 -4.55 -14.62 6.83
CA ALA A 173 -4.13 -15.88 7.42
C ALA A 173 -2.63 -16.07 7.23
N VAL A 174 -1.89 -16.13 8.33
CA VAL A 174 -0.44 -16.35 8.31
C VAL A 174 -0.14 -17.78 8.75
N ARG A 175 0.63 -18.52 7.95
CA ARG A 175 1.19 -19.82 8.31
C ARG A 175 2.69 -19.79 8.14
N ARG A 176 3.44 -20.21 9.16
CA ARG A 176 4.91 -20.32 9.10
C ARG A 176 5.58 -19.07 8.50
N HIS A 177 5.13 -17.89 8.95
CA HIS A 177 5.61 -16.58 8.49
C HIS A 177 5.26 -16.19 7.04
N SER A 178 4.36 -16.91 6.36
CA SER A 178 3.82 -16.48 5.07
C SER A 178 2.30 -16.34 5.09
N LEU A 179 1.79 -15.31 4.43
CA LEU A 179 0.37 -15.11 4.20
C LEU A 179 -0.13 -16.13 3.17
N GLU A 180 -1.01 -17.02 3.62
CA GLU A 180 -1.52 -18.11 2.79
C GLU A 180 -2.84 -17.72 2.13
N LYS A 181 -3.72 -17.04 2.87
CA LYS A 181 -5.09 -16.78 2.45
C LYS A 181 -5.58 -15.43 2.95
N ILE A 182 -6.41 -14.80 2.12
CA ILE A 182 -7.20 -13.62 2.48
C ILE A 182 -8.65 -14.07 2.64
N ALA A 183 -9.25 -13.74 3.77
CA ALA A 183 -10.68 -13.85 4.00
C ALA A 183 -11.28 -12.44 4.03
N ALA A 184 -12.51 -12.30 3.56
CA ALA A 184 -13.25 -11.04 3.62
C ALA A 184 -14.69 -11.30 4.03
N GLY A 185 -15.23 -10.43 4.89
CA GLY A 185 -16.58 -10.51 5.42
C GLY A 185 -17.15 -9.13 5.71
N MET A 186 -18.45 -9.04 5.95
CA MET A 186 -19.11 -7.81 6.39
C MET A 186 -19.61 -7.98 7.81
N THR A 187 -19.42 -6.96 8.64
CA THR A 187 -20.01 -6.88 9.97
C THR A 187 -20.70 -5.53 10.15
N ARG A 188 -21.64 -5.47 11.08
CA ARG A 188 -22.36 -4.23 11.43
C ARG A 188 -21.60 -3.51 12.54
N GLY A 189 -21.58 -2.17 12.49
CA GLY A 189 -20.87 -1.34 13.44
C GLY A 189 -19.36 -1.29 13.15
N ASP A 190 -18.57 -1.24 14.22
CA ASP A 190 -17.13 -0.97 14.13
C ASP A 190 -16.31 -2.15 13.62
N GLY A 191 -16.88 -3.36 13.56
CA GLY A 191 -16.19 -4.57 13.13
C GLY A 191 -16.46 -5.75 14.07
N SER A 192 -15.96 -6.93 13.72
CA SER A 192 -15.66 -7.95 14.72
C SER A 192 -14.22 -7.72 15.22
N ASP A 193 -13.95 -8.03 16.49
CA ASP A 193 -12.58 -7.99 17.02
C ASP A 193 -11.77 -9.24 16.63
N CYS A 194 -12.46 -10.22 16.03
CA CYS A 194 -11.95 -11.54 15.70
C CYS A 194 -12.33 -11.91 14.26
N VAL A 195 -11.43 -12.51 13.49
CA VAL A 195 -11.73 -13.13 12.19
C VAL A 195 -11.18 -14.55 12.19
N PRO A 196 -11.99 -15.56 11.85
CA PRO A 196 -11.51 -16.94 11.72
C PRO A 196 -10.34 -16.99 10.76
N ALA A 197 -9.26 -17.63 11.20
CA ALA A 197 -8.28 -18.11 10.25
C ALA A 197 -8.99 -19.04 9.24
N PRO A 198 -8.89 -18.79 7.93
CA PRO A 198 -9.42 -19.70 6.93
C PRO A 198 -8.83 -21.09 7.17
N ALA A 199 -9.71 -22.10 7.19
CA ALA A 199 -9.28 -23.48 7.43
C ALA A 199 -8.16 -23.83 6.46
N ALA A 200 -7.07 -24.37 6.99
CA ALA A 200 -6.12 -25.03 6.14
C ALA A 200 -6.82 -26.24 5.54
N THR A 201 -6.93 -26.20 4.24
CA THR A 201 -7.19 -27.38 3.44
C THR A 201 -6.01 -28.29 3.69
N GLY A 202 -6.19 -29.29 4.57
CA GLY A 202 -5.20 -30.32 4.81
C GLY A 202 -4.93 -31.03 3.49
N SER A 203 -3.67 -30.93 3.04
CA SER A 203 -3.13 -31.75 1.97
C SER A 203 -2.87 -33.16 2.45
#